data_AF-A0A7S3S146-F1
#
_entry.id   AF-A0A7S3S146-F1
#
_cell.length_a   1.000
_cell.length_b   1.000
_cell.length_c   1.000
_cell.angle_alpha   90.00
_cell.angle_beta   90.00
_cell.angle_gamma   90.00
#
_symmetry.space_group_name_H-M   'P 1'
#
loop_
_entity.id
_entity.type
_entity.pdbx_description
1 polymer ?
#
loop_
_entity_poly.entity_id
_entity_poly.type
_entity_poly.pdbx_seq_one_letter_code
_entity_poly.pdbx_strand_id
1 'polypeptide(L)'
;MMSDIELLRLFSLSNEFKYIPVREEEKVEMAKLVERVPVPVKGGTDEPSSKVNVLLQAYVSKLKLDGFALLADMVYIQQSAGRIMRAIFEICLRRGWAALALRALNWCKMIDKRMWGSQTPLRHFRGLAED
;
A
#
# COMPACT_ATOMS: atom_id res chain seq x y z
N MET A 1 15.33 -9.32 -10.09
CA MET A 1 14.05 -9.90 -9.61
C MET A 1 13.23 -8.77 -9.00
N MET A 2 11.94 -8.67 -9.31
CA MET A 2 11.12 -7.54 -8.85
C MET A 2 11.03 -7.49 -7.31
N SER A 3 11.39 -6.35 -6.73
CA SER A 3 11.38 -6.04 -5.29
C SER A 3 10.02 -5.51 -4.81
N ASP A 4 9.84 -5.32 -3.49
CA ASP A 4 8.63 -4.68 -2.94
C ASP A 4 8.47 -3.25 -3.47
N ILE A 5 9.58 -2.53 -3.63
CA ILE A 5 9.60 -1.17 -4.18
C ILE A 5 8.98 -1.15 -5.58
N GLU A 6 9.37 -2.09 -6.43
CA GLU A 6 8.88 -2.18 -7.81
C GLU A 6 7.45 -2.73 -7.88
N LEU A 7 7.11 -3.69 -7.01
CA LEU A 7 5.76 -4.26 -6.93
C LEU A 7 4.74 -3.20 -6.50
N LEU A 8 5.06 -2.39 -5.48
CA LEU A 8 4.19 -1.30 -5.04
C LEU A 8 4.08 -0.18 -6.07
N ARG A 9 5.17 0.11 -6.78
CA ARG A 9 5.12 1.04 -7.91
C ARG A 9 4.19 0.53 -9.01
N LEU A 10 4.29 -0.75 -9.37
CA LEU A 10 3.40 -1.40 -10.34
C LEU A 10 1.93 -1.31 -9.90
N PHE A 11 1.65 -1.65 -8.64
CA PHE A 11 0.31 -1.53 -8.06
C PHE A 11 -0.24 -0.10 -8.17
N SER A 12 0.60 0.90 -7.88
CA SER A 12 0.21 2.31 -7.85
C SER A 12 -0.08 2.89 -9.23
N LEU A 13 0.32 2.20 -10.30
CA LEU A 13 0.03 2.55 -11.69
C LEU A 13 -1.30 1.94 -12.21
N SER A 14 -2.06 1.27 -11.35
CA SER A 14 -3.35 0.68 -11.74
C SER A 14 -4.33 1.75 -12.22
N ASN A 15 -5.08 1.45 -13.28
CA ASN A 15 -5.96 2.42 -13.93
C ASN A 15 -7.11 2.89 -13.03
N GLU A 16 -7.49 2.09 -12.03
CA GLU A 16 -8.42 2.45 -10.95
C GLU A 16 -8.00 3.74 -10.24
N PHE A 17 -6.70 4.04 -10.17
CA PHE A 17 -6.15 5.21 -9.47
C PHE A 17 -5.84 6.40 -10.39
N LYS A 18 -6.14 6.29 -11.69
CA LYS A 18 -5.80 7.29 -12.71
C LYS A 18 -6.27 8.71 -12.37
N TYR A 19 -7.40 8.84 -11.67
CA TYR A 19 -8.03 10.12 -11.37
C TYR A 19 -7.78 10.61 -9.94
N ILE A 20 -6.89 9.97 -9.17
CA ILE A 20 -6.47 10.48 -7.86
C ILE A 20 -5.50 11.64 -8.11
N PRO A 21 -5.87 12.89 -7.80
CA PRO A 21 -4.98 14.02 -8.02
C PRO A 21 -3.96 14.14 -6.88
N VAL A 22 -2.82 14.78 -7.16
CA VAL A 22 -1.97 15.36 -6.12
C VAL A 22 -2.39 16.80 -5.94
N ARG A 23 -2.73 17.18 -4.71
CA ARG A 23 -3.16 18.54 -4.35
C ARG A 23 -2.03 19.27 -3.62
N GLU A 24 -2.00 20.59 -3.67
CA GLU A 24 -0.90 21.36 -3.05
C GLU A 24 -0.98 21.33 -1.52
N GLU A 25 -2.19 21.41 -0.97
CA GLU A 25 -2.46 21.45 0.47
C GLU A 25 -2.06 20.17 1.21
N GLU A 26 -1.97 19.04 0.51
CA GLU A 26 -1.59 17.73 1.09
C GLU A 26 -0.08 17.44 1.00
N LYS A 27 0.71 18.25 0.27
CA LYS A 27 2.13 17.97 0.03
C LYS A 27 2.96 17.90 1.32
N VAL A 28 2.66 18.76 2.29
CA VAL A 28 3.37 18.78 3.58
C VAL A 28 3.09 17.52 4.38
N GLU A 29 1.83 17.06 4.41
CA GLU A 29 1.45 15.82 5.08
C GLU A 29 2.05 14.60 4.36
N MET A 30 1.99 14.60 3.02
CA MET A 30 2.59 13.57 2.17
C MET A 30 4.10 13.43 2.39
N ALA A 31 4.84 14.53 2.48
CA ALA A 31 6.28 14.50 2.75
C ALA A 31 6.60 13.82 4.09
N LYS A 32 5.83 14.13 5.14
CA LYS A 32 5.97 13.48 6.46
C LYS A 32 5.62 11.99 6.42
N LEU A 33 4.63 11.60 5.62
CA LEU A 33 4.24 10.19 5.47
C LEU A 33 5.32 9.38 4.76
N VAL A 34 5.96 9.94 3.71
CA VAL A 34 7.04 9.28 2.97
C VAL A 34 8.19 8.86 3.90
N GLU A 35 8.51 9.66 4.92
CA GLU A 35 9.58 9.35 5.89
C GLU A 35 9.20 8.23 6.88
N ARG A 36 7.90 7.91 7.00
CA ARG A 36 7.37 6.96 7.99
C ARG A 36 6.97 5.61 7.41
N VAL A 37 6.86 5.50 6.09
CA VAL A 37 6.49 4.26 5.41
C VAL A 37 7.72 3.33 5.30
N PRO A 38 7.58 2.02 5.55
CA PRO A 38 8.74 1.14 5.65
C PRO A 38 9.33 0.73 4.31
N VAL A 39 8.57 0.77 3.21
CA VAL A 39 9.07 0.45 1.87
C VAL A 39 9.36 1.73 1.11
N PRO A 40 10.62 1.95 0.66
CA PRO A 40 10.99 3.14 -0.07
C PRO A 40 10.11 3.36 -1.31
N VAL A 41 9.66 4.59 -1.50
CA VAL A 41 8.82 5.00 -2.64
C VAL A 41 9.72 5.64 -3.69
N LYS A 42 9.70 5.11 -4.93
CA LYS A 42 10.38 5.71 -6.08
C LYS A 42 9.43 6.70 -6.76
N GLY A 43 9.90 7.92 -7.01
CA GLY A 43 9.15 8.99 -7.67
C GLY A 43 9.13 10.26 -6.82
N GLY A 44 8.68 11.37 -7.40
CA GLY A 44 8.46 12.63 -6.66
C GLY A 44 7.18 12.60 -5.83
N THR A 45 7.08 13.45 -4.80
CA THR A 45 5.85 13.63 -3.99
C THR A 45 4.69 14.25 -4.77
N ASP A 46 4.99 14.81 -5.93
CA ASP A 46 4.09 15.37 -6.93
C ASP A 46 3.53 14.32 -7.91
N GLU A 47 4.07 13.09 -7.90
CA GLU A 47 3.54 12.01 -8.73
C GLU A 47 2.32 11.33 -8.08
N PRO A 48 1.18 11.18 -8.81
CA PRO A 48 0.01 10.45 -8.31
C PRO A 48 0.32 9.02 -7.87
N SER A 49 1.23 8.32 -8.55
CA SER A 49 1.66 6.97 -8.16
C SER A 49 2.39 6.95 -6.83
N SER A 50 3.19 7.97 -6.50
CA SER A 50 3.83 8.08 -5.19
C SER A 50 2.78 8.26 -4.09
N LYS A 51 1.77 9.10 -4.35
CA LYS A 51 0.64 9.29 -3.44
C LYS A 51 -0.08 7.98 -3.14
N VAL A 52 -0.44 7.22 -4.17
CA VAL A 52 -1.13 5.93 -4.01
C VAL A 52 -0.29 4.95 -3.18
N ASN A 53 1.01 4.87 -3.48
CA ASN A 53 1.93 3.98 -2.78
C ASN A 53 2.02 4.31 -1.29
N VAL A 54 2.29 5.58 -0.96
CA VAL A 54 2.39 6.08 0.41
C VAL A 54 1.10 5.83 1.18
N LEU A 55 -0.07 6.12 0.57
CA LEU A 55 -1.36 5.93 1.22
C LEU A 55 -1.69 4.45 1.48
N LEU A 56 -1.31 3.54 0.59
CA LEU A 56 -1.44 2.10 0.84
C LEU A 56 -0.58 1.68 2.04
N GLN A 57 0.66 2.15 2.10
CA GLN A 57 1.56 1.82 3.21
C GLN A 57 1.09 2.46 4.52
N ALA A 58 0.61 3.71 4.49
CA ALA A 58 0.02 4.39 5.63
C ALA A 58 -1.21 3.65 6.17
N TYR A 59 -2.03 3.09 5.28
CA TYR A 59 -3.15 2.22 5.65
C TYR A 59 -2.69 0.98 6.43
N VAL A 60 -1.72 0.23 5.90
CA VAL A 60 -1.17 -0.99 6.55
C VAL A 60 -0.50 -0.64 7.88
N SER A 61 0.22 0.47 7.94
CA SER A 61 0.86 1.01 9.15
C SER A 61 -0.11 1.61 10.17
N LYS A 62 -1.41 1.72 9.85
CA LYS A 62 -2.41 2.41 10.68
C LYS A 62 -2.01 3.85 11.05
N LEU A 63 -1.32 4.55 10.16
CA LEU A 63 -0.95 5.95 10.40
C LEU A 63 -2.21 6.82 10.43
N LYS A 64 -2.20 7.82 11.31
CA LYS A 64 -3.24 8.86 11.34
C LYS A 64 -2.98 9.87 10.22
N LEU A 65 -4.06 10.24 9.53
CA LEU A 65 -4.07 11.28 8.52
C LEU A 65 -4.96 12.42 9.02
N ASP A 66 -4.52 13.65 8.82
CA ASP A 66 -5.22 14.86 9.27
C ASP A 66 -6.12 15.42 8.15
N GLY A 67 -5.67 15.33 6.89
CA GLY A 67 -6.42 15.79 5.72
C GLY A 67 -7.59 14.89 5.34
N PHE A 68 -8.82 15.43 5.33
CA PHE A 68 -10.03 14.70 4.91
C PHE A 68 -9.93 14.16 3.47
N ALA A 69 -9.35 14.94 2.55
CA ALA A 69 -9.16 14.53 1.16
C ALA A 69 -8.20 13.33 1.04
N LEU A 70 -7.08 13.34 1.77
CA LEU A 70 -6.15 12.21 1.81
C LEU A 70 -6.78 10.97 2.44
N LEU A 71 -7.59 11.14 3.49
CA LEU A 71 -8.33 10.03 4.11
C LEU A 71 -9.28 9.38 3.11
N ALA A 72 -10.04 10.19 2.34
CA ALA A 72 -10.95 9.70 1.32
C ALA A 72 -10.21 8.93 0.21
N ASP A 73 -9.08 9.47 -0.26
CA ASP A 73 -8.23 8.81 -1.26
C ASP A 73 -7.67 7.48 -0.71
N MET A 74 -7.23 7.44 0.54
CA MET A 74 -6.76 6.20 1.20
C MET A 74 -7.88 5.15 1.30
N VAL A 75 -9.12 5.57 1.61
CA VAL A 75 -10.28 4.67 1.65
C VAL A 75 -10.57 4.10 0.27
N TYR A 76 -10.51 4.92 -0.78
CA TYR A 76 -10.70 4.43 -2.14
C TYR A 76 -9.61 3.45 -2.56
N ILE A 77 -8.35 3.73 -2.21
CA ILE A 77 -7.21 2.85 -2.47
C ILE A 77 -7.39 1.50 -1.76
N GLN A 78 -7.68 1.47 -0.45
CA GLN A 78 -7.81 0.20 0.29
C GLN A 78 -8.95 -0.69 -0.21
N GLN A 79 -10.08 -0.10 -0.64
CA GLN A 79 -11.22 -0.86 -1.18
C GLN A 79 -10.88 -1.59 -2.49
N SER A 80 -9.98 -1.01 -3.29
CA SER A 80 -9.52 -1.62 -4.53
C SER A 80 -8.27 -2.49 -4.34
N ALA A 81 -7.47 -2.22 -3.30
CA ALA A 81 -6.15 -2.81 -3.11
C ALA A 81 -6.16 -4.34 -3.05
N GLY A 82 -7.12 -4.93 -2.32
CA GLY A 82 -7.21 -6.38 -2.18
C GLY A 82 -7.41 -7.09 -3.51
N ARG A 83 -8.31 -6.59 -4.37
CA ARG A 83 -8.60 -7.20 -5.69
C ARG A 83 -7.44 -7.02 -6.66
N ILE A 84 -6.84 -5.83 -6.69
CA ILE A 84 -5.72 -5.51 -7.58
C ILE A 84 -4.48 -6.35 -7.21
N MET A 85 -4.10 -6.37 -5.93
CA MET A 85 -2.93 -7.14 -5.49
C MET A 85 -3.15 -8.65 -5.69
N ARG A 86 -4.38 -9.14 -5.51
CA ARG A 86 -4.75 -10.52 -5.80
C ARG A 86 -4.61 -10.85 -7.30
N ALA A 87 -5.02 -9.95 -8.18
CA ALA A 87 -4.82 -10.13 -9.63
C ALA A 87 -3.33 -10.21 -9.99
N ILE A 88 -2.49 -9.32 -9.41
CA ILE A 88 -1.03 -9.37 -9.60
C ILE A 88 -0.46 -10.71 -9.12
N PHE A 89 -0.88 -11.20 -7.95
CA PHE A 89 -0.50 -12.51 -7.44
C PHE A 89 -0.84 -13.64 -8.42
N GLU A 90 -2.07 -13.68 -8.93
CA GLU A 90 -2.52 -14.74 -9.82
C GLU A 90 -1.79 -14.73 -11.17
N ILE A 91 -1.45 -13.55 -11.70
CA ILE A 91 -0.60 -13.41 -12.89
C ILE A 91 0.79 -14.02 -12.61
N CYS A 92 1.40 -13.67 -11.49
CA CYS A 92 2.73 -14.16 -11.12
C CYS A 92 2.72 -15.69 -10.92
N LEU A 93 1.67 -16.22 -10.30
CA LEU A 93 1.48 -17.65 -10.06
C LEU A 93 1.36 -18.41 -11.39
N ARG A 94 0.51 -17.95 -12.31
CA ARG A 94 0.30 -18.59 -13.63
C ARG A 94 1.54 -18.54 -14.51
N ARG A 95 2.40 -17.55 -14.34
CA ARG A 95 3.68 -17.43 -15.05
C ARG A 95 4.83 -18.20 -14.40
N GLY A 96 4.60 -18.88 -13.27
CA GLY A 96 5.62 -19.65 -12.56
C GLY A 96 6.67 -18.78 -11.85
N TRP A 97 6.39 -17.51 -11.60
CA TRP A 97 7.32 -16.59 -10.93
C TRP A 97 7.23 -16.74 -9.40
N ALA A 98 7.68 -17.88 -8.89
CA ALA A 98 7.47 -18.30 -7.49
C ALA A 98 7.81 -17.21 -6.47
N ALA A 99 8.98 -16.57 -6.58
CA ALA A 99 9.40 -15.53 -5.64
C ALA A 99 8.50 -14.29 -5.67
N LEU A 100 8.06 -13.86 -6.87
CA LEU A 100 7.18 -12.70 -7.00
C LEU A 100 5.74 -13.05 -6.59
N ALA A 101 5.28 -14.28 -6.87
CA ALA A 101 4.00 -14.78 -6.40
C ALA A 101 3.95 -14.81 -4.87
N LEU A 102 4.98 -15.34 -4.20
CA LEU A 102 5.06 -15.32 -2.74
C LEU A 102 5.02 -13.89 -2.19
N ARG A 103 5.77 -12.96 -2.81
CA ARG A 103 5.79 -11.55 -2.43
C ARG A 103 4.41 -10.89 -2.57
N ALA A 104 3.75 -11.06 -3.72
CA ALA A 104 2.41 -10.52 -3.95
C ALA A 104 1.36 -11.14 -3.01
N LEU A 105 1.48 -12.43 -2.68
CA LEU A 105 0.62 -13.08 -1.70
C LEU A 105 0.81 -12.50 -0.29
N ASN A 106 2.05 -12.23 0.10
CA ASN A 106 2.32 -11.58 1.38
C ASN A 106 1.71 -10.17 1.42
N TRP A 107 1.78 -9.40 0.34
CA TRP A 107 1.07 -8.12 0.23
C TRP A 107 -0.44 -8.26 0.31
N CYS A 108 -1.05 -9.28 -0.32
CA CYS A 108 -2.48 -9.55 -0.16
C CYS A 108 -2.85 -9.72 1.31
N LYS A 109 -2.06 -10.49 2.07
CA LYS A 109 -2.28 -10.71 3.51
C LYS A 109 -2.07 -9.43 4.32
N MET A 110 -1.02 -8.66 4.03
CA MET A 110 -0.74 -7.41 4.76
C MET A 110 -1.83 -6.37 4.56
N ILE A 111 -2.39 -6.28 3.34
CA ILE A 111 -3.52 -5.42 3.02
C ILE A 111 -4.79 -5.91 3.73
N ASP A 112 -5.14 -7.20 3.60
CA ASP A 112 -6.34 -7.79 4.20
C ASP A 112 -6.35 -7.70 5.74
N LYS A 113 -5.21 -7.97 6.37
CA LYS A 113 -5.06 -7.94 7.83
C LYS A 113 -4.69 -6.57 8.38
N ARG A 114 -4.40 -5.61 7.49
CA ARG A 114 -3.96 -4.26 7.84
C ARG A 114 -2.82 -4.29 8.88
N MET A 115 -1.79 -5.07 8.57
CA MET A 115 -0.58 -5.22 9.38
C MET A 115 0.59 -5.70 8.53
N TRP A 116 1.81 -5.36 8.95
CA TRP A 116 3.03 -5.78 8.29
C TRP A 116 3.39 -7.23 8.63
N GLY A 117 4.01 -7.93 7.68
CA GLY A 117 4.45 -9.32 7.88
C GLY A 117 5.53 -9.50 8.95
N SER A 118 6.19 -8.43 9.37
CA SER A 118 7.16 -8.43 10.48
C SER A 118 6.50 -8.34 11.86
N GLN A 119 5.20 -8.02 11.94
CA GLN A 119 4.47 -7.92 13.20
C GLN A 119 4.01 -9.30 13.70
N THR A 120 3.80 -9.42 15.01
CA THR A 120 3.34 -10.68 15.62
C THR A 120 1.99 -11.15 15.05
N PRO A 121 1.87 -12.42 14.62
CA PRO A 121 0.60 -12.98 14.15
C PRO A 121 -0.53 -12.95 15.18
N LEU A 122 -0.21 -12.77 16.48
CA LEU A 122 -1.20 -12.66 17.54
C LEU A 122 -2.15 -11.47 17.34
N ARG A 123 -1.74 -10.43 16.60
CA ARG A 123 -2.58 -9.28 16.25
C ARG A 123 -3.82 -9.64 15.42
N HIS A 124 -3.90 -10.87 14.88
CA HIS A 124 -5.10 -11.36 14.21
C HIS A 124 -6.26 -11.69 15.17
N PHE A 125 -5.98 -11.97 16.44
CA PHE A 125 -6.99 -12.36 17.42
C PHE A 125 -7.55 -11.11 18.12
N ARG A 126 -8.86 -10.90 18.01
CA ARG A 126 -9.55 -9.81 18.69
C ARG A 126 -9.62 -10.11 20.20
N GLY A 127 -9.32 -9.13 21.05
CA GLY A 127 -9.40 -9.24 22.51
C GLY A 127 -8.07 -9.49 23.23
N LEU A 128 -6.95 -9.57 22.51
CA LEU A 128 -5.61 -9.50 23.11
C LEU A 128 -5.21 -8.04 23.32
N ALA A 129 -4.42 -7.77 24.36
CA ALA A 129 -3.85 -6.45 24.59
C ALA A 129 -2.95 -6.05 23.39
N GLU A 130 -3.04 -4.78 22.97
CA GLU A 130 -2.13 -4.24 21.96
C GLU A 130 -0.80 -3.88 22.62
N ASP A 131 0.32 -4.41 22.11
CA ASP A 131 1.68 -3.94 22.46
C ASP A 131 1.95 -2.53 21.91
#